data_AF-A0A7V3IV52-F1
#
_entry.id   AF-A0A7V3IV52-F1
#
_cell.length_a   1.000
_cell.length_b   1.000
_cell.length_c   1.000
_cell.angle_alpha   90.00
_cell.angle_beta   90.00
_cell.angle_gamma   90.00
#
_symmetry.space_group_name_H-M   'P 1'
#
loop_
_entity.id
_entity.type
_entity.pdbx_description
1 polymer ?
#
loop_
_entity_poly.entity_id
_entity_poly.type
_entity_poly.pdbx_seq_one_letter_code
_entity_poly.pdbx_strand_id
1 'polypeptide(L)'
;WEEGELKDKLIQTIANHMKKNYLTWNKDSVSDDVIFEHLRIFSDGQINLNSQDNELRSANQLVKRKKYTNNSQKHKNYRKNR
;
A
#
# COMPACT_ATOMS: atom_id res chain seq x y z
N TRP A 1 16.91 7.49 -18.07
CA TRP A 1 16.04 6.34 -17.87
C TRP A 1 15.88 5.72 -19.22
N GLU A 2 16.40 4.51 -19.39
CA GLU A 2 16.06 3.73 -20.57
C GLU A 2 14.58 3.34 -20.51
N GLU A 3 13.98 3.12 -21.67
CA GLU A 3 12.55 2.85 -21.77
C GLU A 3 12.12 1.60 -20.98
N GLY A 4 13.04 0.64 -20.79
CA GLY A 4 12.85 -0.53 -19.93
C GLY A 4 12.77 -0.19 -18.44
N GLU A 5 13.76 0.55 -17.91
CA GLU A 5 13.81 0.89 -16.48
C GLU A 5 12.57 1.69 -16.02
N LEU A 6 12.05 2.56 -16.88
CA LEU A 6 10.88 3.37 -16.55
C LEU A 6 9.61 2.53 -16.48
N LYS A 7 9.48 1.54 -17.38
CA LYS A 7 8.38 0.56 -17.38
C LYS A 7 8.45 -0.31 -16.12
N ASP A 8 9.63 -0.78 -15.73
CA ASP A 8 9.80 -1.63 -14.55
C ASP A 8 9.39 -0.92 -13.25
N LYS A 9 9.80 0.33 -13.07
CA LYS A 9 9.38 1.11 -11.88
C LYS A 9 7.89 1.41 -11.88
N LEU A 10 7.28 1.63 -13.04
CA LEU A 10 5.83 1.83 -13.13
C LEU A 10 5.10 0.55 -12.73
N ILE A 11 5.50 -0.59 -13.26
CA ILE A 11 4.95 -1.90 -12.94
C ILE A 11 5.08 -2.19 -11.45
N GLN A 12 6.25 -1.94 -10.85
CA GLN A 12 6.48 -2.11 -9.42
C GLN A 12 5.59 -1.17 -8.57
N THR A 13 5.35 0.05 -9.06
CA THR A 13 4.43 0.99 -8.41
C THR A 13 2.98 0.48 -8.44
N ILE A 14 2.54 -0.11 -9.55
CA ILE A 14 1.21 -0.71 -9.68
C ILE A 14 1.07 -1.91 -8.73
N ALA A 15 2.05 -2.81 -8.70
CA ALA A 15 2.06 -3.97 -7.81
C ALA A 15 1.97 -3.54 -6.33
N ASN A 16 2.72 -2.51 -5.93
CA ASN A 16 2.64 -1.94 -4.59
C ASN A 16 1.25 -1.35 -4.26
N HIS A 17 0.58 -0.74 -5.24
CA HIS A 17 -0.79 -0.25 -5.07
C HIS A 17 -1.80 -1.40 -4.91
N MET A 18 -1.65 -2.48 -5.67
CA MET A 18 -2.48 -3.67 -5.51
C MET A 18 -2.34 -4.27 -4.12
N LYS A 19 -1.11 -4.43 -3.62
CA LYS A 19 -0.84 -4.90 -2.24
C LYS A 19 -1.54 -4.02 -1.21
N LYS A 20 -1.45 -2.69 -1.38
CA LYS A 20 -2.14 -1.72 -0.51
C LYS A 20 -3.66 -1.88 -0.56
N ASN A 21 -4.25 -2.07 -1.75
CA ASN A 21 -5.68 -2.23 -1.90
C ASN A 21 -6.17 -3.51 -1.22
N TYR A 22 -5.47 -4.64 -1.40
CA TYR A 22 -5.77 -5.88 -0.69
C TYR A 22 -5.78 -5.70 0.83
N LEU A 23 -4.73 -5.08 1.38
CA LEU A 23 -4.62 -4.83 2.82
C LEU A 23 -5.65 -3.83 3.36
N THR A 24 -6.12 -2.91 2.51
CA THR A 24 -7.12 -1.88 2.89
C THR A 24 -8.53 -2.44 2.87
N TRP A 25 -8.88 -3.23 1.86
CA TRP A 25 -10.25 -3.72 1.64
C TRP A 25 -10.51 -5.08 2.29
N ASN A 26 -9.54 -6.00 2.30
CA ASN A 26 -9.78 -7.39 2.73
C ASN A 26 -9.19 -7.77 4.08
N LYS A 27 -8.31 -6.98 4.71
CA LYS A 27 -7.58 -7.31 5.96
C LYS A 27 -6.80 -8.65 5.95
N ASP A 28 -6.99 -9.53 4.98
CA ASP A 28 -6.20 -10.73 4.77
C ASP A 28 -4.83 -10.37 4.20
N SER A 29 -3.81 -11.07 4.69
CA SER A 29 -2.48 -11.00 4.13
C SER A 29 -2.50 -11.61 2.73
N VAL A 30 -2.02 -10.85 1.74
CA VAL A 30 -1.78 -11.35 0.39
C VAL A 30 -0.27 -11.54 0.20
N SER A 31 0.13 -12.65 -0.41
CA SER A 31 1.53 -12.88 -0.80
C SER A 31 1.87 -12.12 -2.08
N ASP A 32 3.15 -11.81 -2.27
CA ASP A 32 3.60 -11.05 -3.44
C ASP A 32 3.39 -11.85 -4.73
N ASP A 33 3.51 -13.18 -4.67
CA ASP A 33 3.27 -14.09 -5.80
C ASP A 33 1.85 -13.95 -6.37
N VAL A 34 0.83 -13.87 -5.51
CA VAL A 34 -0.57 -13.72 -5.94
C VAL A 34 -0.79 -12.37 -6.62
N ILE A 35 -0.11 -11.32 -6.16
CA ILE A 35 -0.18 -10.00 -6.79
C ILE A 35 0.44 -10.03 -8.19
N PHE A 36 1.59 -10.70 -8.33
CA PHE A 36 2.25 -10.86 -9.63
C PHE A 36 1.44 -11.72 -10.59
N GLU A 37 0.81 -12.79 -10.10
CA GLU A 37 -0.09 -13.62 -10.90
C GLU A 37 -1.30 -12.81 -11.40
N HIS A 38 -1.94 -12.03 -10.53
CA HIS A 38 -3.05 -11.17 -10.95
C HIS A 38 -2.62 -10.09 -11.95
N LEU A 39 -1.44 -9.49 -11.76
CA LEU A 39 -0.88 -8.55 -12.73
C LEU A 39 -0.67 -9.20 -14.10
N ARG A 40 -0.15 -10.42 -14.12
CA ARG A 40 0.05 -11.18 -15.34
C ARG A 40 -1.28 -11.48 -16.03
N ILE A 41 -2.29 -11.92 -15.28
CA ILE A 41 -3.63 -12.20 -15.83
C ILE A 41 -4.29 -10.93 -16.39
N PHE A 42 -4.26 -9.82 -15.65
CA PHE A 42 -4.89 -8.57 -16.10
C PHE A 42 -4.16 -7.86 -17.23
N SER A 43 -2.87 -8.16 -17.40
CA SER A 43 -2.07 -7.63 -18.51
C SER A 43 -2.04 -8.58 -19.72
N ASP A 44 -2.86 -9.63 -19.75
CA ASP A 44 -2.84 -10.67 -20.79
C ASP A 44 -1.42 -11.26 -21.01
N GLY A 45 -0.65 -11.39 -19.93
CA GLY A 45 0.71 -11.94 -19.95
C GLY A 45 1.80 -10.96 -20.37
N GLN A 46 1.48 -9.68 -20.62
CA GLN A 46 2.49 -8.68 -21.01
C GLN A 46 3.43 -8.29 -19.87
N ILE A 47 2.96 -8.38 -18.62
CA ILE A 47 3.76 -8.09 -17.44
C ILE A 47 4.12 -9.42 -16.76
N ASN A 48 5.38 -9.84 -16.87
CA ASN A 48 5.91 -11.01 -16.20
C ASN A 48 6.98 -10.58 -15.20
N LEU A 49 6.60 -10.47 -13.93
CA LEU A 49 7.51 -10.15 -12.83
C LEU A 49 7.93 -11.44 -12.14
N ASN A 50 9.23 -11.70 -12.08
CA ASN A 50 9.76 -12.78 -11.26
C ASN A 50 9.81 -12.31 -9.80
N SER A 51 9.18 -13.06 -8.90
CA SER A 51 9.15 -12.79 -7.46
C SER A 51 10.55 -12.77 -6.82
N GLN A 52 11.55 -13.41 -7.43
CA GLN A 52 12.91 -13.51 -6.89
C GLN A 52 13.68 -12.18 -6.90
N ASP A 53 13.38 -11.28 -7.83
CA ASP A 53 14.12 -10.01 -7.98
C ASP A 53 13.33 -8.79 -7.49
N ASN A 54 12.04 -8.95 -7.20
CA ASN A 54 11.13 -7.85 -6.93
C ASN A 54 10.31 -8.08 -5.67
N GLU A 55 10.87 -7.77 -4.51
CA GLU A 55 10.08 -7.73 -3.27
C GLU A 55 9.19 -6.49 -3.22
N LEU A 56 7.90 -6.66 -2.91
CA LEU A 56 6.99 -5.54 -2.72
C LEU A 56 7.16 -4.95 -1.32
N ARG A 57 6.83 -3.66 -1.18
CA ARG A 57 6.90 -2.97 0.11
C ARG A 57 6.10 -3.73 1.18
N SER A 58 6.66 -3.78 2.39
CA SER A 58 6.02 -4.43 3.53
C SER A 58 4.64 -3.81 3.82
N ALA A 59 3.68 -4.65 4.23
CA ALA A 59 2.33 -4.24 4.58
C ALA A 59 2.30 -3.04 5.56
N ASN A 60 3.23 -3.02 6.52
CA ASN A 60 3.36 -1.96 7.50
C ASN A 60 3.78 -0.60 6.89
N GLN A 61 4.57 -0.61 5.81
CA GLN A 61 4.94 0.60 5.09
C GLN A 61 3.80 1.12 4.19
N LEU A 62 2.96 0.21 3.68
CA LEU A 62 1.85 0.54 2.78
C LEU A 62 0.62 1.07 3.52
N VAL A 63 0.32 0.49 4.69
CA VAL A 63 -0.84 0.85 5.51
C VAL A 63 -0.37 1.69 6.70
N LYS A 64 -0.12 2.97 6.48
CA LYS A 64 -0.06 3.92 7.61
C LYS A 64 -1.45 4.02 8.22
N ARG A 65 -1.70 3.31 9.32
CA ARG A 65 -2.87 3.59 10.17
C ARG A 65 -2.77 5.06 10.58
N LYS A 66 -3.61 5.92 10.00
CA LYS A 66 -3.81 7.27 10.53
C LYS A 66 -4.24 7.06 11.97
N LYS A 67 -3.34 7.34 12.92
CA LYS A 67 -3.74 7.50 14.31
C LYS A 67 -4.65 8.72 14.30
N TYR A 68 -5.95 8.49 14.32
CA TYR A 68 -6.90 9.54 14.67
C TYR A 68 -6.52 9.92 16.10
N THR A 69 -5.68 10.94 16.24
CA THR A 69 -5.48 11.59 17.51
C THR A 69 -6.83 12.18 17.84
N ASN A 70 -7.60 11.50 18.69
CA ASN A 70 -8.76 12.07 19.33
C ASN A 70 -8.23 13.23 20.15
N ASN A 71 -8.16 14.40 19.51
CA ASN A 71 -7.87 15.65 20.16
C ASN A 71 -9.17 16.02 20.87
N SER A 72 -9.48 15.29 21.94
CA SER A 72 -10.48 15.68 22.92
C SER A 72 -9.98 17.00 23.49
N GLN A 73 -10.45 18.08 22.88
CA GLN A 73 -10.29 19.44 23.37
C GLN A 73 -10.77 19.42 24.82
N LYS A 74 -9.80 19.41 25.75
CA LYS A 74 -10.06 19.66 27.16
C LYS A 74 -10.61 21.08 27.24
N HIS A 75 -11.93 21.21 27.27
CA HIS A 75 -12.59 22.44 27.67
C HIS A 75 -12.09 22.78 29.08
N LYS A 76 -11.18 23.77 29.16
CA LYS A 76 -10.76 24.38 30.42
C LYS A 76 -11.98 25.15 30.97
N ASN A 77 -12.69 24.53 31.90
CA ASN A 77 -13.68 25.20 32.72
C ASN A 77 -12.95 26.19 33.65
N TYR A 78 -12.81 27.44 33.21
CA TYR A 78 -12.48 28.55 34.09
C TYR A 78 -13.69 28.81 35.00
N ARG A 79 -13.69 28.18 36.18
CA ARG A 79 -14.57 28.57 37.29
C ARG A 79 -14.19 29.99 37.71
N LYS A 80 -14.99 30.96 37.27
CA LYS A 80 -15.00 32.34 37.74
C LYS A 80 -15.58 32.33 39.15
N ASN A 81 -14.73 32.34 40.17
CA ASN A 81 -15.17 32.62 41.53
C ASN A 81 -15.29 34.14 41.72
N ARG A 82 -16.41 34.49 42.34
CA ARG A 82 -16.88 35.82 42.71
C ARG A 82 -16.23 36.25 44.03
#